data_AF-A0A0C3DA52-F1
#
_entry.id   AF-A0A0C3DA52-F1
#
_cell.length_a   1.000
_cell.length_b   1.000
_cell.length_c   1.000
_cell.angle_alpha   90.00
_cell.angle_beta   90.00
_cell.angle_gamma   90.00
#
_symmetry.space_group_name_H-M   'P 1'
#
loop_
_entity.id
_entity.type
_entity.pdbx_description
1 polymer ?
#
loop_
_entity_poly.entity_id
_entity_poly.type
_entity_poly.pdbx_seq_one_letter_code
_entity_poly.pdbx_strand_id
1 'polypeptide(L)'
;MPSGAQQGMPNLTGSLCYRLSLLQCLLHQPQFVNWIQNFHREEFCVSDDPESCVSCSIRRLTLEYWSVARSSAALTKVLQAMQALFRTLGWKPDVASGHADPDEQATWIFNMMSRELPSSIFSCFKSFSQLSTTSSISCRKCGWESRTSGHDDQSLSIPITPRLPDGTLTMYLDKYMEEVVEGYKCEKCGDSSVKSRALLIGHCPDILTVQLKRFDWDGNKVTTAVRIPTSLSLDNYRDDGNDCRLLYELAAVIKHAGSGGFGHYICDAKAGDGEWYCFDDDRRSSSSVMEATSSSKMGFTPYILFFRRKLE
;
A
#
# COMPACT_ATOMS: atom_id res chain seq x y z
N MET A 1 -11.05 -12.38 12.04
CA MET A 1 -10.80 -12.96 10.70
C MET A 1 -10.59 -14.46 10.84
N PRO A 2 -11.57 -15.30 10.46
CA PRO A 2 -11.46 -16.75 10.61
C PRO A 2 -10.51 -17.35 9.58
N SER A 3 -9.45 -18.06 10.00
CA SER A 3 -8.50 -18.69 9.07
C SER A 3 -9.16 -19.60 8.04
N GLY A 4 -10.24 -20.30 8.41
CA GLY A 4 -10.97 -21.20 7.53
C GLY A 4 -11.75 -20.52 6.39
N ALA A 5 -12.01 -19.21 6.47
CA ALA A 5 -12.82 -18.46 5.49
C ALA A 5 -12.03 -18.04 4.23
N GLN A 6 -10.70 -17.96 4.33
CA GLN A 6 -9.81 -17.48 3.28
C GLN A 6 -10.02 -18.23 1.96
N GLN A 7 -10.06 -17.51 0.85
CA GLN A 7 -10.25 -18.09 -0.48
C GLN A 7 -9.66 -17.17 -1.56
N GLY A 8 -9.38 -17.73 -2.74
CA GLY A 8 -9.07 -16.92 -3.91
C GLY A 8 -10.30 -16.15 -4.41
N MET A 9 -10.07 -15.18 -5.29
CA MET A 9 -11.11 -14.40 -5.95
C MET A 9 -11.07 -14.61 -7.46
N PRO A 10 -12.19 -14.93 -8.14
CA PRO A 10 -12.20 -15.14 -9.57
C PRO A 10 -11.86 -13.87 -10.36
N ASN A 11 -10.93 -14.01 -11.31
CA ASN A 11 -10.58 -12.95 -12.26
C ASN A 11 -11.60 -12.89 -13.40
N LEU A 12 -12.64 -12.09 -13.19
CA LEU A 12 -13.84 -12.03 -14.04
C LEU A 12 -13.57 -11.59 -15.48
N THR A 13 -12.47 -10.89 -15.75
CA THR A 13 -12.15 -10.35 -17.09
C THR A 13 -10.81 -10.84 -17.63
N GLY A 14 -10.08 -11.66 -16.87
CA GLY A 14 -8.70 -12.07 -17.18
C GLY A 14 -7.64 -11.00 -16.93
N SER A 15 -8.01 -9.79 -16.49
CA SER A 15 -7.09 -8.65 -16.29
C SER A 15 -7.24 -7.95 -14.95
N LEU A 16 -8.01 -8.51 -14.00
CA LEU A 16 -8.29 -7.89 -12.70
C LEU A 16 -7.25 -8.22 -11.61
N CYS A 17 -6.19 -8.96 -11.92
CA CYS A 17 -5.22 -9.44 -10.93
C CYS A 17 -4.59 -8.30 -10.11
N TYR A 18 -4.37 -7.11 -10.69
CA TYR A 18 -3.90 -5.92 -9.95
C TYR A 18 -4.85 -5.51 -8.81
N ARG A 19 -6.16 -5.56 -9.07
CA ARG A 19 -7.18 -5.23 -8.08
C ARG A 19 -7.36 -6.36 -7.09
N LEU A 20 -7.40 -7.61 -7.56
CA LEU A 20 -7.61 -8.76 -6.70
C LEU A 20 -6.46 -8.92 -5.70
N SER A 21 -5.21 -8.75 -6.15
CA SER A 21 -4.04 -8.78 -5.25
C SER A 21 -4.06 -7.64 -4.24
N LEU A 22 -4.47 -6.41 -4.63
CA LEU A 22 -4.70 -5.30 -3.71
C LEU A 22 -5.78 -5.61 -2.68
N LEU A 23 -6.97 -6.05 -3.13
CA LEU A 23 -8.10 -6.34 -2.26
C LEU A 23 -7.76 -7.47 -1.29
N GLN A 24 -7.07 -8.52 -1.72
CA GLN A 24 -6.56 -9.58 -0.84
C GLN A 24 -5.61 -9.02 0.22
N CYS A 25 -4.66 -8.15 -0.15
CA CYS A 25 -3.77 -7.50 0.84
C CYS A 25 -4.54 -6.68 1.88
N LEU A 26 -5.51 -5.87 1.43
CA LEU A 26 -6.34 -5.04 2.31
C LEU A 26 -7.26 -5.87 3.21
N LEU A 27 -7.85 -6.94 2.69
CA LEU A 27 -8.71 -7.86 3.45
C LEU A 27 -7.96 -8.60 4.55
N HIS A 28 -6.63 -8.76 4.41
CA HIS A 28 -5.76 -9.33 5.43
C HIS A 28 -5.18 -8.29 6.39
N GLN A 29 -5.65 -7.04 6.36
CA GLN A 29 -5.38 -6.03 7.39
C GLN A 29 -6.56 -5.91 8.37
N PRO A 30 -6.44 -6.41 9.62
CA PRO A 30 -7.50 -6.34 10.60
C PRO A 30 -8.07 -4.95 10.82
N GLN A 31 -7.19 -3.93 10.88
CA GLN A 31 -7.58 -2.54 11.07
C GLN A 31 -8.50 -2.04 9.95
N PHE A 32 -8.17 -2.32 8.70
CA PHE A 32 -8.97 -1.93 7.54
C PHE A 32 -10.35 -2.61 7.55
N VAL A 33 -10.38 -3.93 7.71
CA VAL A 33 -11.63 -4.70 7.70
C VAL A 33 -12.53 -4.34 8.87
N ASN A 34 -11.97 -4.22 10.08
CA ASN A 34 -12.75 -3.81 11.25
C ASN A 34 -13.29 -2.39 11.07
N TRP A 35 -12.50 -1.48 10.50
CA TRP A 35 -12.94 -0.12 10.28
C TRP A 35 -14.08 -0.04 9.25
N ILE A 36 -13.92 -0.63 8.06
CA ILE A 36 -14.95 -0.51 7.00
C ILE A 36 -16.27 -1.20 7.41
N GLN A 37 -16.19 -2.32 8.14
CA GLN A 37 -17.40 -3.02 8.61
C GLN A 37 -18.19 -2.21 9.65
N ASN A 38 -17.51 -1.43 10.49
CA ASN A 38 -18.12 -0.69 11.58
C ASN A 38 -18.50 0.75 11.22
N PHE A 39 -17.68 1.42 10.41
CA PHE A 39 -17.81 2.86 10.16
C PHE A 39 -18.40 3.22 8.79
N HIS A 40 -18.68 2.24 7.94
CA HIS A 40 -19.44 2.44 6.70
C HIS A 40 -20.68 1.55 6.65
N ARG A 41 -21.48 1.56 7.73
CA ARG A 41 -22.82 0.96 7.74
C ARG A 41 -23.77 1.81 6.89
N GLU A 42 -24.91 1.24 6.48
CA GLU A 42 -25.91 1.94 5.65
C GLU A 42 -26.31 3.29 6.25
N GLU A 43 -26.46 3.37 7.58
CA GLU A 43 -26.78 4.60 8.32
C GLU A 43 -25.68 5.68 8.31
N PHE A 44 -24.42 5.33 7.99
CA PHE A 44 -23.28 6.24 7.91
C PHE A 44 -22.82 6.50 6.47
N CYS A 45 -23.45 5.87 5.48
CA CYS A 45 -23.20 6.10 4.07
C CYS A 45 -23.81 7.44 3.67
N VAL A 46 -23.02 8.34 3.08
CA VAL A 46 -23.54 9.64 2.59
C VAL A 46 -24.07 9.55 1.15
N SER A 47 -23.97 8.38 0.51
CA SER A 47 -24.51 8.13 -0.84
C SER A 47 -26.02 7.89 -0.76
N ASP A 48 -26.78 8.50 -1.68
CA ASP A 48 -28.23 8.30 -1.80
C ASP A 48 -28.60 6.88 -2.25
N ASP A 49 -27.72 6.22 -3.01
CA ASP A 49 -27.87 4.83 -3.45
C ASP A 49 -26.67 4.00 -2.96
N PRO A 50 -26.86 3.06 -2.02
CA PRO A 50 -25.80 2.16 -1.56
C PRO A 50 -25.21 1.26 -2.66
N GLU A 51 -25.96 0.92 -3.72
CA GLU A 51 -25.45 0.15 -4.85
C GLU A 51 -24.48 0.95 -5.72
N SER A 52 -24.55 2.29 -5.64
CA SER A 52 -23.64 3.21 -6.32
C SER A 52 -22.42 3.62 -5.49
N CYS A 53 -22.24 3.03 -4.29
CA CYS A 53 -21.19 3.41 -3.34
C CYS A 53 -20.05 2.38 -3.28
N VAL A 54 -18.81 2.83 -3.54
CA VAL A 54 -17.59 2.02 -3.50
C VAL A 54 -17.34 1.47 -2.10
N SER A 55 -17.51 2.31 -1.08
CA SER A 55 -17.31 1.95 0.33
C SER A 55 -18.30 0.88 0.79
N CYS A 56 -19.58 0.97 0.36
CA CYS A 56 -20.58 -0.08 0.55
C CYS A 56 -20.19 -1.38 -0.14
N SER A 57 -19.72 -1.29 -1.39
CA SER A 57 -19.25 -2.44 -2.17
C SER A 57 -18.08 -3.16 -1.49
N ILE A 58 -17.08 -2.42 -0.99
CA ILE A 58 -15.95 -2.96 -0.25
C ILE A 58 -16.42 -3.59 1.07
N ARG A 59 -17.33 -2.94 1.81
CA ARG A 59 -17.89 -3.51 3.03
C ARG A 59 -18.56 -4.86 2.75
N ARG A 60 -19.41 -4.97 1.73
CA ARG A 60 -20.04 -6.23 1.33
C ARG A 60 -19.02 -7.30 0.98
N LEU A 61 -17.97 -6.93 0.24
CA LEU A 61 -16.85 -7.83 -0.04
C LEU A 61 -16.20 -8.34 1.25
N THR A 62 -15.94 -7.46 2.22
CA THR A 62 -15.33 -7.89 3.49
C THR A 62 -16.21 -8.86 4.27
N LEU A 63 -17.53 -8.65 4.27
CA LEU A 63 -18.50 -9.49 4.97
C LEU A 63 -18.60 -10.87 4.31
N GLU A 64 -18.68 -10.90 2.97
CA GLU A 64 -18.76 -12.15 2.21
C GLU A 64 -17.44 -12.94 2.27
N TYR A 65 -16.30 -12.26 2.08
CA TYR A 65 -14.99 -12.90 2.09
C TYR A 65 -14.68 -13.60 3.42
N TRP A 66 -15.01 -12.94 4.54
CA TRP A 66 -14.78 -13.47 5.89
C TRP A 66 -15.98 -14.27 6.45
N SER A 67 -16.99 -14.56 5.63
CA SER A 67 -18.15 -15.37 6.03
C SER A 67 -17.76 -16.82 6.30
N VAL A 68 -18.23 -17.37 7.42
CA VAL A 68 -17.97 -18.77 7.82
C VAL A 68 -18.65 -19.76 6.87
N ALA A 69 -19.82 -19.40 6.33
CA ALA A 69 -20.59 -20.27 5.43
C ALA A 69 -19.88 -20.52 4.09
N ARG A 70 -18.97 -19.62 3.68
CA ARG A 70 -18.17 -19.64 2.44
C ARG A 70 -18.96 -20.02 1.19
N SER A 71 -19.27 -19.04 0.35
CA SER A 71 -19.89 -19.31 -0.95
C SER A 71 -19.10 -18.67 -2.07
N SER A 72 -18.39 -19.49 -2.85
CA SER A 72 -17.66 -19.00 -4.03
C SER A 72 -18.61 -18.34 -5.04
N ALA A 73 -19.86 -18.82 -5.14
CA ALA A 73 -20.89 -18.21 -5.98
C ALA A 73 -21.35 -16.84 -5.47
N ALA A 74 -21.51 -16.67 -4.16
CA ALA A 74 -21.87 -15.37 -3.57
C ALA A 74 -20.72 -14.36 -3.69
N LEU A 75 -19.48 -14.78 -3.38
CA LEU A 75 -18.29 -13.95 -3.58
C LEU A 75 -18.14 -13.51 -5.05
N THR A 76 -18.38 -14.42 -6.00
CA THR A 76 -18.38 -14.09 -7.43
C THR A 76 -19.41 -13.00 -7.76
N LYS A 77 -20.63 -13.09 -7.21
CA LYS A 77 -21.67 -12.07 -7.42
C LYS A 77 -21.26 -10.71 -6.83
N VAL A 78 -20.67 -10.69 -5.64
CA VAL A 78 -20.18 -9.45 -5.02
C VAL A 78 -19.08 -8.80 -5.88
N LEU A 79 -18.15 -9.61 -6.41
CA LEU A 79 -17.10 -9.11 -7.30
C LEU A 79 -17.64 -8.62 -8.65
N GLN A 80 -18.67 -9.28 -9.19
CA GLN A 80 -19.35 -8.83 -10.42
C GLN A 80 -20.02 -7.47 -10.23
N ALA A 81 -20.75 -7.29 -9.12
CA ALA A 81 -21.37 -6.02 -8.77
C ALA A 81 -20.32 -4.92 -8.58
N MET A 82 -19.23 -5.21 -7.85
CA MET A 82 -18.10 -4.29 -7.68
C MET A 82 -17.46 -3.90 -9.01
N GLN A 83 -17.24 -4.86 -9.91
CA GLN A 83 -16.68 -4.60 -11.24
C GLN A 83 -17.58 -3.69 -12.09
N ALA A 84 -18.89 -3.91 -12.06
CA ALA A 84 -19.86 -3.08 -12.75
C ALA A 84 -19.86 -1.66 -12.18
N LEU A 85 -19.90 -1.54 -10.85
CA LEU A 85 -19.88 -0.26 -10.14
C LEU A 85 -18.64 0.57 -10.52
N PHE A 86 -17.45 -0.02 -10.43
CA PHE A 86 -16.21 0.70 -10.70
C PHE A 86 -16.17 1.23 -12.13
N ARG A 87 -16.67 0.45 -13.11
CA ARG A 87 -16.79 0.91 -14.50
C ARG A 87 -17.77 2.08 -14.64
N THR A 88 -18.92 2.01 -13.99
CA THR A 88 -19.93 3.07 -14.02
C THR A 88 -19.40 4.38 -13.43
N LEU A 89 -18.61 4.30 -12.36
CA LEU A 89 -17.96 5.45 -11.73
C LEU A 89 -16.68 5.92 -12.45
N GLY A 90 -16.41 5.37 -13.64
CA GLY A 90 -15.34 5.86 -14.52
C GLY A 90 -13.96 5.30 -14.23
N TRP A 91 -13.80 4.27 -13.40
CA TRP A 91 -12.53 3.53 -13.32
C TRP A 91 -12.23 2.91 -14.69
N LYS A 92 -11.18 3.40 -15.32
CA LYS A 92 -10.65 2.89 -16.58
C LYS A 92 -9.16 2.57 -16.37
N PRO A 93 -8.73 1.33 -16.64
CA PRO A 93 -7.31 1.01 -16.66
C PRO A 93 -6.59 1.82 -17.76
N ASP A 94 -5.36 2.24 -17.48
CA ASP A 94 -4.57 3.11 -18.36
C ASP A 94 -4.16 2.44 -19.67
N VAL A 95 -4.14 1.11 -19.71
CA VAL A 95 -3.85 0.35 -20.94
C VAL A 95 -5.11 -0.26 -21.54
N ALA A 96 -5.18 -0.25 -22.86
CA ALA A 96 -6.29 -0.81 -23.64
C ALA A 96 -6.57 -2.31 -23.33
N SER A 97 -5.57 -3.03 -22.80
CA SER A 97 -5.66 -4.44 -22.40
C SER A 97 -6.42 -4.65 -21.08
N GLY A 98 -6.76 -3.58 -20.36
CA GLY A 98 -7.53 -3.66 -19.11
C GLY A 98 -6.69 -3.79 -17.83
N HIS A 99 -5.36 -3.87 -17.94
CA HIS A 99 -4.44 -3.95 -16.81
C HIS A 99 -4.23 -2.56 -16.18
N ALA A 100 -3.94 -2.50 -14.89
CA ALA A 100 -3.59 -1.25 -14.21
C ALA A 100 -2.59 -1.53 -13.07
N ASP A 101 -2.17 -0.48 -12.38
CA ASP A 101 -1.34 -0.60 -11.19
C ASP A 101 -2.18 -0.77 -9.90
N PRO A 102 -1.79 -1.66 -8.97
CA PRO A 102 -2.46 -1.77 -7.68
C PRO A 102 -2.45 -0.48 -6.84
N ASP A 103 -1.38 0.33 -6.90
CA ASP A 103 -1.27 1.60 -6.14
C ASP A 103 -2.20 2.68 -6.72
N GLU A 104 -2.33 2.76 -8.05
CA GLU A 104 -3.33 3.61 -8.72
C GLU A 104 -4.76 3.19 -8.34
N GLN A 105 -5.03 1.88 -8.33
CA GLN A 105 -6.33 1.35 -7.94
C GLN A 105 -6.65 1.67 -6.48
N ALA A 106 -5.66 1.59 -5.58
CA ALA A 106 -5.81 1.97 -4.18
C ALA A 106 -6.11 3.47 -4.03
N THR A 107 -5.35 4.31 -4.73
CA THR A 107 -5.55 5.76 -4.76
C THR A 107 -6.96 6.13 -5.21
N TRP A 108 -7.46 5.51 -6.28
CA TRP A 108 -8.83 5.73 -6.75
C TRP A 108 -9.87 5.28 -5.73
N ILE A 109 -9.71 4.09 -5.13
CA ILE A 109 -10.63 3.58 -4.10
C ILE A 109 -10.67 4.54 -2.91
N PHE A 110 -9.53 4.98 -2.39
CA PHE A 110 -9.48 5.86 -1.21
C PHE A 110 -10.01 7.26 -1.52
N ASN A 111 -9.85 7.74 -2.76
CA ASN A 111 -10.49 8.97 -3.22
C ASN A 111 -12.01 8.87 -3.36
N MET A 112 -12.55 7.69 -3.69
CA MET A 112 -14.00 7.47 -3.65
C MET A 112 -14.49 7.43 -2.20
N MET A 113 -13.79 6.68 -1.34
CA MET A 113 -14.10 6.61 0.09
C MET A 113 -14.12 7.99 0.76
N SER A 114 -13.22 8.91 0.39
CA SER A 114 -13.20 10.26 0.95
C SER A 114 -14.42 11.10 0.61
N ARG A 115 -15.12 10.78 -0.49
CA ARG A 115 -16.35 11.43 -0.93
C ARG A 115 -17.61 10.77 -0.37
N GLU A 116 -17.52 9.48 -0.04
CA GLU A 116 -18.63 8.64 0.41
C GLU A 116 -18.76 8.53 1.93
N LEU A 117 -17.81 9.10 2.68
CA LEU A 117 -17.76 9.06 4.14
C LEU A 117 -17.75 10.46 4.74
N PRO A 118 -18.33 10.64 5.95
CA PRO A 118 -18.14 11.87 6.70
C PRO A 118 -16.65 12.15 6.95
N SER A 119 -16.24 13.42 6.90
CA SER A 119 -14.83 13.82 7.02
C SER A 119 -14.15 13.33 8.30
N SER A 120 -14.86 13.25 9.42
CA SER A 120 -14.35 12.71 10.68
C SER A 120 -14.01 11.22 10.58
N ILE A 121 -14.89 10.44 9.95
CA ILE A 121 -14.71 9.00 9.76
C ILE A 121 -13.57 8.73 8.77
N PHE A 122 -13.51 9.48 7.66
CA PHE A 122 -12.42 9.35 6.71
C PHE A 122 -11.07 9.80 7.32
N SER A 123 -11.07 10.80 8.23
CA SER A 123 -9.86 11.18 8.97
C SER A 123 -9.33 10.03 9.84
N CYS A 124 -10.22 9.22 10.44
CA CYS A 124 -9.81 7.98 11.12
C CYS A 124 -9.19 6.96 10.16
N PHE A 125 -9.69 6.85 8.92
CA PHE A 125 -9.04 6.03 7.92
C PHE A 125 -7.62 6.50 7.62
N LYS A 126 -7.45 7.81 7.36
CA LYS A 126 -6.14 8.40 7.11
C LYS A 126 -5.16 8.15 8.28
N SER A 127 -5.62 8.23 9.53
CA SER A 127 -4.74 8.06 10.69
C SER A 127 -4.17 6.65 10.84
N PHE A 128 -4.79 5.61 10.27
CA PHE A 128 -4.21 4.25 10.32
C PHE A 128 -3.62 3.77 9.00
N SER A 129 -3.86 4.48 7.88
CA SER A 129 -3.42 4.06 6.53
C SER A 129 -2.44 5.01 5.84
N GLN A 130 -2.31 6.25 6.30
CA GLN A 130 -1.44 7.27 5.70
C GLN A 130 -0.38 7.74 6.69
N LEU A 131 0.81 8.00 6.15
CA LEU A 131 1.93 8.58 6.89
C LEU A 131 1.95 10.09 6.68
N SER A 132 2.45 10.83 7.66
CA SER A 132 2.69 12.27 7.50
C SER A 132 4.17 12.56 7.71
N THR A 133 4.80 13.24 6.75
CA THR A 133 6.21 13.62 6.83
C THR A 133 6.43 15.12 6.98
N THR A 134 7.54 15.46 7.65
CA THR A 134 8.15 16.78 7.72
C THR A 134 9.44 16.76 6.92
N SER A 135 9.54 17.61 5.91
CA SER A 135 10.79 17.86 5.16
C SER A 135 11.64 18.87 5.92
N SER A 136 12.82 18.47 6.40
CA SER A 136 13.81 19.34 7.04
C SER A 136 15.00 19.59 6.10
N ILE A 137 15.31 20.87 5.84
CA ILE A 137 16.50 21.29 5.07
C ILE A 137 17.44 22.05 5.99
N SER A 138 18.64 21.49 6.20
CA SER A 138 19.64 22.05 7.10
C SER A 138 20.79 22.75 6.36
N CYS A 139 21.11 23.99 6.77
CA CYS A 139 22.24 24.75 6.24
C CYS A 139 23.54 24.43 6.98
N ARG A 140 24.47 23.78 6.27
CA ARG A 140 25.79 23.40 6.83
C ARG A 140 26.68 24.58 7.22
N LYS A 141 26.44 25.78 6.68
CA LYS A 141 27.24 26.98 6.98
C LYS A 141 26.82 27.70 8.27
N CYS A 142 25.52 27.86 8.50
CA CYS A 142 24.99 28.68 9.60
C CYS A 142 24.08 27.93 10.57
N GLY A 143 23.80 26.64 10.32
CA GLY A 143 22.92 25.82 11.16
C GLY A 143 21.43 26.14 11.05
N TRP A 144 21.02 27.06 10.17
CA TRP A 144 19.59 27.33 9.94
C TRP A 144 18.90 26.10 9.35
N GLU A 145 17.74 25.76 9.90
CA GLU A 145 16.90 24.65 9.47
C GLU A 145 15.55 25.21 8.98
N SER A 146 15.14 24.80 7.79
CA SER A 146 13.80 25.08 7.24
C SER A 146 13.00 23.79 7.29
N ARG A 147 11.79 23.85 7.85
CA ARG A 147 10.90 22.69 8.01
C ARG A 147 9.57 22.93 7.32
N THR A 148 9.14 21.97 6.52
CA THR A 148 7.83 21.95 5.86
C THR A 148 7.10 20.67 6.26
N SER A 149 6.01 20.80 7.03
CA SER A 149 5.21 19.67 7.53
C SER A 149 3.89 19.53 6.76
N GLY A 150 3.21 18.40 6.97
CA GLY A 150 1.87 18.15 6.43
C GLY A 150 1.85 17.46 5.07
N HIS A 151 2.92 16.75 4.73
CA HIS A 151 2.95 15.88 3.55
C HIS A 151 2.33 14.53 3.92
N ASP A 152 1.05 14.36 3.60
CA ASP A 152 0.33 13.10 3.82
C ASP A 152 0.53 12.17 2.62
N ASP A 153 1.27 11.07 2.83
CA ASP A 153 1.55 10.07 1.80
C ASP A 153 0.81 8.75 2.07
N GLN A 154 0.23 8.16 1.03
CA GLN A 154 -0.43 6.86 1.09
C GLN A 154 0.57 5.70 1.15
N SER A 155 1.70 5.83 0.48
CA SER A 155 2.74 4.82 0.39
C SER A 155 4.12 5.47 0.27
N LEU A 156 5.13 4.79 0.81
CA LEU A 156 6.52 5.15 0.58
C LEU A 156 6.98 4.53 -0.76
N SER A 157 7.07 5.34 -1.82
CA SER A 157 7.50 4.87 -3.14
C SER A 157 9.03 4.92 -3.28
N ILE A 158 9.69 3.83 -2.90
CA ILE A 158 11.13 3.71 -2.75
C ILE A 158 11.83 3.40 -4.09
N PRO A 159 12.72 4.28 -4.58
CA PRO A 159 13.60 3.98 -5.71
C PRO A 159 14.57 2.85 -5.36
N ILE A 160 14.68 1.85 -6.25
CA ILE A 160 15.64 0.74 -6.09
C ILE A 160 16.84 0.83 -7.05
N THR A 161 16.99 1.99 -7.70
CA THR A 161 18.06 2.33 -8.63
C THR A 161 18.88 3.51 -8.10
N PRO A 162 20.21 3.48 -8.17
CA PRO A 162 21.05 2.38 -8.66
C PRO A 162 20.99 1.15 -7.75
N ARG A 163 21.33 -0.02 -8.29
CA ARG A 163 21.42 -1.25 -7.50
C ARG A 163 22.47 -1.09 -6.40
N LEU A 164 22.09 -1.41 -5.17
CA LEU A 164 23.03 -1.48 -4.05
C LEU A 164 23.59 -2.92 -3.94
N PRO A 165 24.90 -3.10 -3.72
CA PRO A 165 25.45 -4.38 -3.30
C PRO A 165 24.73 -4.87 -2.05
N ASP A 166 24.25 -6.12 -2.05
CA ASP A 166 23.49 -6.69 -0.94
C ASP A 166 22.26 -5.87 -0.50
N GLY A 167 21.69 -5.09 -1.43
CA GLY A 167 20.64 -4.11 -1.18
C GLY A 167 19.47 -4.64 -0.35
N THR A 168 19.31 -4.09 0.85
CA THR A 168 18.16 -4.31 1.72
C THR A 168 17.14 -3.20 1.56
N LEU A 169 15.89 -3.46 1.93
CA LEU A 169 14.86 -2.42 1.97
C LEU A 169 15.30 -1.23 2.85
N THR A 170 15.91 -1.51 4.01
CA THR A 170 16.41 -0.48 4.92
C THR A 170 17.44 0.43 4.26
N MET A 171 18.40 -0.13 3.51
CA MET A 171 19.41 0.70 2.81
C MET A 171 18.79 1.60 1.73
N TYR A 172 17.74 1.13 1.06
CA TYR A 172 17.02 1.96 0.08
C TYR A 172 16.15 3.03 0.77
N LEU A 173 15.56 2.71 1.93
CA LEU A 173 14.85 3.67 2.77
C LEU A 173 15.81 4.75 3.29
N ASP A 174 16.99 4.40 3.78
CA ASP A 174 18.00 5.38 4.24
C ASP A 174 18.30 6.42 3.15
N LYS A 175 18.50 5.96 1.91
CA LYS A 175 18.72 6.84 0.74
C LYS A 175 17.50 7.63 0.31
N TYR A 176 16.30 7.14 0.60
CA TYR A 176 15.05 7.84 0.27
C TYR A 176 14.72 8.91 1.31
N MET A 177 15.00 8.64 2.57
CA MET A 177 14.75 9.55 3.69
C MET A 177 15.79 10.68 3.76
N GLU A 178 17.00 10.47 3.25
CA GLU A 178 18.05 11.47 3.19
C GLU A 178 18.48 11.77 1.75
N GLU A 179 18.38 13.04 1.35
CA GLU A 179 18.85 13.48 0.04
C GLU A 179 19.71 14.74 0.10
N VAL A 180 20.51 14.90 -0.95
CA VAL A 180 21.36 16.06 -1.15
C VAL A 180 20.65 17.02 -2.10
N VAL A 181 20.42 18.25 -1.64
CA VAL A 181 19.71 19.28 -2.40
C VAL A 181 20.71 20.32 -2.91
N GLU A 182 20.74 20.49 -4.23
CA GLU A 182 21.52 21.52 -4.91
C GLU A 182 20.63 22.73 -5.26
N GLY A 183 21.23 23.92 -5.35
CA GLY A 183 20.52 25.12 -5.78
C GLY A 183 19.57 25.77 -4.75
N TYR A 184 19.42 25.19 -3.55
CA TYR A 184 18.61 25.78 -2.48
C TYR A 184 19.36 26.91 -1.74
N LYS A 185 18.88 28.16 -1.91
CA LYS A 185 19.43 29.34 -1.25
C LYS A 185 18.94 29.43 0.19
N CYS A 186 19.87 29.49 1.15
CA CYS A 186 19.53 29.69 2.56
C CYS A 186 18.82 31.04 2.77
N GLU A 187 17.65 31.01 3.39
CA GLU A 187 16.87 32.20 3.74
C GLU A 187 17.59 33.11 4.74
N LYS A 188 18.41 32.54 5.63
CA LYS A 188 19.11 33.30 6.69
C LYS A 188 20.44 33.91 6.25
N CYS A 189 21.30 33.17 5.55
CA CYS A 189 22.66 33.63 5.20
C CYS A 189 22.90 33.79 3.71
N GLY A 190 21.89 33.52 2.87
CA GLY A 190 21.98 33.62 1.41
C GLY A 190 22.87 32.55 0.75
N ASP A 191 23.39 31.60 1.53
CA ASP A 191 24.30 30.57 1.04
C ASP A 191 23.58 29.55 0.15
N SER A 192 24.08 29.40 -1.07
CA SER A 192 23.56 28.47 -2.10
C SER A 192 24.41 27.21 -2.24
N SER A 193 25.26 26.89 -1.24
CA SER A 193 25.99 25.62 -1.25
C SER A 193 25.03 24.45 -1.09
N VAL A 194 25.55 23.24 -1.33
CA VAL A 194 24.82 21.99 -1.19
C VAL A 194 24.23 21.84 0.21
N LYS A 195 22.95 21.47 0.30
CA LYS A 195 22.21 21.24 1.54
C LYS A 195 21.83 19.78 1.70
N SER A 196 21.57 19.36 2.93
CA SER A 196 20.97 18.06 3.22
C SER A 196 19.49 18.25 3.53
N ARG A 197 18.65 17.45 2.89
CA ARG A 197 17.24 17.32 3.20
C ARG A 197 16.99 15.96 3.85
N ALA A 198 16.26 15.97 4.95
CA ALA A 198 15.78 14.77 5.63
C ALA A 198 14.24 14.76 5.63
N LEU A 199 13.67 13.59 5.41
CA LEU A 199 12.25 13.32 5.64
C LEU A 199 12.09 12.73 7.04
N LEU A 200 11.35 13.45 7.89
CA LEU A 200 11.03 13.04 9.25
C LEU A 200 9.57 12.57 9.32
N ILE A 201 9.29 11.50 10.04
CA ILE A 201 7.97 10.91 10.19
C ILE A 201 7.28 11.55 11.40
N GLY A 202 6.36 12.48 11.12
CA GLY A 202 5.55 13.16 12.14
C GLY A 202 4.38 12.31 12.61
N HIS A 203 3.70 11.62 11.69
CA HIS A 203 2.61 10.69 12.01
C HIS A 203 2.84 9.35 11.31
N CYS A 204 2.58 8.26 12.05
CA CYS A 204 2.84 6.90 11.59
C CYS A 204 1.55 6.08 11.53
N PRO A 205 1.25 5.43 10.39
CA PRO A 205 0.06 4.62 10.24
C PRO A 205 0.20 3.27 10.94
N ASP A 206 -0.93 2.64 11.29
CA ASP A 206 -0.95 1.24 11.72
C ASP A 206 -0.67 0.28 10.55
N ILE A 207 -1.06 0.67 9.34
CA ILE A 207 -0.78 -0.03 8.09
C ILE A 207 0.16 0.85 7.27
N LEU A 208 1.43 0.47 7.24
CA LEU A 208 2.44 1.11 6.40
C LEU A 208 2.50 0.42 5.04
N THR A 209 2.33 1.19 3.97
CA THR A 209 2.48 0.71 2.60
C THR A 209 3.82 1.18 2.04
N VAL A 210 4.61 0.25 1.50
CA VAL A 210 5.89 0.54 0.84
C VAL A 210 5.87 -0.01 -0.57
N GLN A 211 6.03 0.85 -1.56
CA GLN A 211 6.08 0.47 -2.97
C GLN A 211 7.54 0.52 -3.45
N LEU A 212 8.01 -0.55 -4.07
CA LEU A 212 9.31 -0.56 -4.74
C LEU A 212 9.14 -0.05 -6.17
N LYS A 213 9.78 1.08 -6.53
CA LYS A 213 9.73 1.63 -7.89
C LYS A 213 10.50 0.73 -8.85
N ARG A 214 9.79 -0.23 -9.45
CA ARG A 214 10.34 -1.25 -10.35
C ARG A 214 10.24 -0.90 -11.82
N PHE A 215 9.82 0.30 -12.18
CA PHE A 215 9.78 0.74 -13.57
C PHE A 215 10.60 2.02 -13.69
N ASP A 216 11.55 2.01 -14.62
CA ASP A 216 12.26 3.23 -14.98
C ASP A 216 11.44 4.11 -15.91
N TRP A 217 11.98 5.26 -16.27
CA TRP A 217 11.34 6.24 -17.14
C TRP A 217 11.09 5.72 -18.57
N ASP A 218 11.83 4.69 -19.00
CA ASP A 218 11.65 3.99 -20.28
C ASP A 218 10.58 2.88 -20.19
N GLY A 219 10.00 2.64 -19.01
CA GLY A 219 9.02 1.58 -18.75
C GLY A 219 9.65 0.19 -18.61
N ASN A 220 10.97 0.08 -18.53
CA ASN A 220 11.66 -1.19 -18.33
C ASN A 220 11.55 -1.62 -16.87
N LYS A 221 11.35 -2.93 -16.67
CA LYS A 221 11.22 -3.49 -15.33
C LYS A 221 12.59 -3.69 -14.67
N VAL A 222 12.77 -3.09 -13.50
CA VAL A 222 13.92 -3.28 -12.62
C VAL A 222 13.75 -4.56 -11.80
N THR A 223 14.48 -5.60 -12.19
CA THR A 223 14.42 -6.95 -11.59
C THR A 223 15.40 -7.16 -10.44
N THR A 224 16.13 -6.11 -10.02
CA THR A 224 17.06 -6.15 -8.89
C THR A 224 16.41 -6.77 -7.66
N ALA A 225 17.09 -7.77 -7.09
CA ALA A 225 16.69 -8.39 -5.84
C ALA A 225 16.88 -7.40 -4.68
N VAL A 226 15.86 -7.29 -3.83
CA VAL A 226 15.88 -6.45 -2.62
C VAL A 226 15.59 -7.37 -1.44
N ARG A 227 16.47 -7.39 -0.44
CA ARG A 227 16.23 -8.16 0.79
C ARG A 227 15.21 -7.41 1.65
N ILE A 228 14.04 -8.00 1.83
CA ILE A 228 12.93 -7.40 2.59
C ILE A 228 12.93 -8.01 3.99
N PRO A 229 13.03 -7.19 5.06
CA PRO A 229 12.99 -7.70 6.41
C PRO A 229 11.56 -8.05 6.83
N THR A 230 11.42 -9.03 7.73
CA THR A 230 10.12 -9.38 8.33
C THR A 230 9.70 -8.39 9.41
N SER A 231 10.65 -7.66 9.99
CA SER A 231 10.41 -6.56 10.91
C SER A 231 11.17 -5.32 10.45
N LEU A 232 10.47 -4.19 10.36
CA LEU A 232 11.03 -2.93 9.88
C LEU A 232 10.90 -1.89 11.00
N SER A 233 12.02 -1.32 11.45
CA SER A 233 12.02 -0.13 12.31
C SER A 233 12.26 1.09 11.44
N LEU A 234 11.43 2.12 11.63
CA LEU A 234 11.59 3.45 11.06
C LEU A 234 11.96 4.48 12.14
N ASP A 235 12.35 4.04 13.33
CA ASP A 235 12.60 4.91 14.49
C ASP A 235 13.70 5.96 14.21
N ASN A 236 14.65 5.64 13.33
CA ASN A 236 15.72 6.56 12.92
C ASN A 236 15.22 7.77 12.12
N TYR A 237 14.02 7.72 11.56
CA TYR A 237 13.45 8.81 10.76
C TYR A 237 12.32 9.54 11.50
N ARG A 238 12.18 9.33 12.80
CA ARG A 238 11.11 9.90 13.63
C ARG A 238 11.31 11.42 13.79
N ASP A 239 10.21 12.18 13.67
CA ASP A 239 10.22 13.61 14.03
C ASP A 239 10.18 13.79 15.55
N ASP A 240 10.76 14.87 16.08
CA ASP A 240 10.95 15.09 17.53
C ASP A 240 9.64 15.11 18.33
N GLY A 241 8.51 15.43 17.67
CA GLY A 241 7.17 15.42 18.27
C GLY A 241 6.43 14.08 18.21
N ASN A 242 7.05 13.02 17.68
CA ASN A 242 6.42 11.71 17.49
C ASN A 242 6.88 10.70 18.55
N ASP A 243 6.09 10.54 19.60
CA ASP A 243 6.41 9.58 20.68
C ASP A 243 6.10 8.12 20.31
N CYS A 244 5.47 7.85 19.17
CA CYS A 244 5.06 6.50 18.78
C CYS A 244 6.26 5.64 18.35
N ARG A 245 6.34 4.40 18.85
CA ARG A 245 7.29 3.40 18.35
C ARG A 245 7.01 3.05 16.89
N LEU A 246 8.01 3.21 16.04
CA LEU A 246 7.89 3.00 14.59
C LEU A 246 8.39 1.61 14.18
N LEU A 247 7.90 0.58 14.89
CA LEU A 247 8.25 -0.82 14.62
C LEU A 247 7.09 -1.55 13.95
N TYR A 248 7.40 -2.20 12.84
CA TYR A 248 6.44 -2.89 12.01
C TYR A 248 6.80 -4.37 11.80
N GLU A 249 5.78 -5.20 11.55
CA GLU A 249 5.90 -6.55 10.97
C GLU A 249 5.35 -6.59 9.54
N LEU A 250 5.97 -7.38 8.67
CA LEU A 250 5.45 -7.64 7.33
C LEU A 250 4.16 -8.47 7.43
N ALA A 251 3.09 -8.00 6.78
CA ALA A 251 1.76 -8.61 6.84
C ALA A 251 1.27 -9.11 5.47
N ALA A 252 1.61 -8.42 4.38
CA ALA A 252 1.29 -8.88 3.02
C ALA A 252 2.26 -8.31 1.98
N VAL A 253 2.35 -8.98 0.83
CA VAL A 253 3.19 -8.61 -0.30
C VAL A 253 2.42 -8.83 -1.60
N ILE A 254 2.33 -7.79 -2.43
CA ILE A 254 1.94 -7.92 -3.83
C ILE A 254 3.21 -8.18 -4.64
N LYS A 255 3.21 -9.23 -5.46
CA LYS A 255 4.30 -9.52 -6.40
C LYS A 255 3.83 -9.32 -7.84
N HIS A 256 4.74 -8.88 -8.69
CA HIS A 256 4.47 -8.65 -10.12
C HIS A 256 5.39 -9.51 -10.99
N ALA A 257 4.86 -10.17 -12.01
CA ALA A 257 5.59 -10.80 -13.12
C ALA A 257 5.18 -10.15 -14.45
N GLY A 258 6.10 -10.00 -15.41
CA GLY A 258 5.84 -9.29 -16.68
C GLY A 258 6.59 -7.95 -16.78
N SER A 259 6.11 -7.04 -17.63
CA SER A 259 6.67 -5.72 -17.96
C SER A 259 5.71 -4.58 -17.54
N GLY A 260 6.07 -3.32 -17.78
CA GLY A 260 5.28 -2.17 -17.30
C GLY A 260 3.85 -2.08 -17.84
N GLY A 261 3.62 -2.51 -19.09
CA GLY A 261 2.30 -2.45 -19.73
C GLY A 261 1.50 -3.76 -19.72
N PHE A 262 2.10 -4.85 -19.25
CA PHE A 262 1.47 -6.18 -19.23
C PHE A 262 2.15 -7.10 -18.22
N GLY A 263 1.35 -7.80 -17.43
CA GLY A 263 1.87 -8.72 -16.45
C GLY A 263 0.77 -9.35 -15.61
N HIS A 264 1.20 -10.00 -14.54
CA HIS A 264 0.33 -10.64 -13.58
C HIS A 264 0.71 -10.27 -12.16
N TYR A 265 -0.29 -10.00 -11.34
CA TYR A 265 -0.12 -9.69 -9.93
C TYR A 265 -0.67 -10.82 -9.07
N ILE A 266 0.11 -11.21 -8.05
CA ILE A 266 -0.30 -12.16 -7.02
C ILE A 266 -0.10 -11.53 -5.64
N CYS A 267 -0.80 -12.06 -4.65
CA CYS A 267 -0.72 -11.61 -3.26
C CYS A 267 -0.24 -12.75 -2.36
N ASP A 268 0.80 -12.51 -1.58
CA ASP A 268 1.10 -13.32 -0.40
C ASP A 268 0.65 -12.57 0.84
N ALA A 269 -0.13 -13.19 1.73
CA ALA A 269 -0.59 -12.55 2.96
C ALA A 269 -0.47 -13.49 4.17
N LYS A 270 -0.17 -12.88 5.31
CA LYS A 270 -0.17 -13.53 6.62
C LYS A 270 -1.59 -13.56 7.17
N ALA A 271 -2.09 -14.75 7.50
CA ALA A 271 -3.40 -14.96 8.06
C ALA A 271 -3.43 -14.73 9.59
N GLY A 272 -4.63 -14.82 10.17
CA GLY A 272 -4.85 -14.61 11.61
C GLY A 272 -4.23 -15.68 12.51
N ASP A 273 -3.92 -16.86 11.97
CA ASP A 273 -3.16 -17.93 12.64
C ASP A 273 -1.64 -17.74 12.55
N GLY A 274 -1.17 -16.75 11.80
CA GLY A 274 0.25 -16.48 11.57
C GLY A 274 0.85 -17.18 10.36
N GLU A 275 0.11 -18.07 9.69
CA GLU A 275 0.54 -18.77 8.48
C GLU A 275 0.46 -17.87 7.24
N TRP A 276 1.24 -18.19 6.21
CA TRP A 276 1.28 -17.44 4.96
C TRP A 276 0.56 -18.19 3.84
N TYR A 277 -0.18 -17.45 3.04
CA TYR A 277 -0.91 -17.98 1.89
C TYR A 277 -0.66 -17.12 0.64
N CYS A 278 -0.49 -17.78 -0.50
CA CYS A 278 -0.42 -17.14 -1.80
C CYS A 278 -1.79 -17.22 -2.48
N PHE A 279 -2.27 -16.07 -2.95
CA PHE A 279 -3.50 -15.85 -3.69
C PHE A 279 -3.15 -15.45 -5.12
N ASP A 280 -3.43 -16.36 -6.04
CA ASP A 280 -3.28 -16.18 -7.48
C ASP A 280 -4.68 -16.29 -8.10
N ASP A 281 -5.34 -15.14 -8.24
CA ASP A 281 -6.76 -15.04 -8.59
C ASP A 281 -7.63 -15.99 -7.73
N ASP A 282 -8.31 -16.97 -8.34
CA ASP A 282 -9.20 -17.92 -7.65
C ASP A 282 -8.46 -19.01 -6.89
N ARG A 283 -7.13 -19.10 -7.04
CA ARG A 283 -6.30 -20.12 -6.42
C ARG A 283 -5.70 -19.62 -5.12
N ARG A 284 -5.91 -20.39 -4.05
CA ARG A 284 -5.24 -20.24 -2.76
C ARG A 284 -4.26 -21.39 -2.57
N SER A 285 -3.02 -21.09 -2.19
CA SER A 285 -2.00 -22.08 -1.86
C SER A 285 -1.25 -21.70 -0.60
N SER A 286 -0.62 -22.67 0.06
CA SER A 286 0.30 -22.40 1.17
C SER A 286 1.52 -21.63 0.65
N SER A 287 2.03 -20.71 1.46
CA SER A 287 3.24 -19.95 1.17
C SER A 287 4.07 -19.81 2.45
N SER A 288 5.16 -19.05 2.37
CA SER A 288 6.02 -18.71 3.49
C SER A 288 6.49 -17.27 3.35
N VAL A 289 6.93 -16.68 4.46
CA VAL A 289 7.51 -15.32 4.43
C VAL A 289 8.72 -15.23 3.48
N MET A 290 9.48 -16.33 3.33
CA MET A 290 10.61 -16.40 2.41
C MET A 290 10.16 -16.36 0.94
N GLU A 291 9.08 -17.07 0.58
CA GLU A 291 8.50 -17.04 -0.76
C GLU A 291 7.79 -15.72 -1.09
N ALA A 292 7.19 -15.09 -0.09
CA ALA A 292 6.56 -13.77 -0.20
C ALA A 292 7.60 -12.67 -0.47
N THR A 293 8.79 -12.77 0.13
CA THR A 293 9.85 -11.73 0.05
C THR A 293 10.89 -11.99 -1.02
N SER A 294 10.89 -13.17 -1.66
CA SER A 294 11.85 -13.55 -2.69
C SER A 294 11.30 -13.41 -4.09
N SER A 295 12.20 -13.17 -5.05
CA SER A 295 11.87 -13.34 -6.47
C SER A 295 11.63 -14.81 -6.78
N SER A 296 10.60 -15.12 -7.56
CA SER A 296 10.28 -16.49 -7.97
C SER A 296 10.92 -16.86 -9.31
N LYS A 297 11.03 -18.17 -9.57
CA LYS A 297 11.46 -18.69 -10.89
C LYS A 297 10.52 -18.30 -12.04
N MET A 298 9.26 -17.96 -11.73
CA MET A 298 8.26 -17.52 -12.71
C MET A 298 8.34 -16.00 -12.99
N GLY A 299 9.37 -15.31 -12.48
CA GLY A 299 9.59 -13.89 -12.74
C GLY A 299 8.78 -12.95 -11.84
N PHE A 300 8.04 -13.46 -10.85
CA PHE A 300 7.42 -12.62 -9.83
C PHE A 300 8.48 -11.99 -8.94
N THR A 301 8.38 -10.67 -8.74
CA THR A 301 9.23 -9.88 -7.84
C THR A 301 8.36 -9.08 -6.87
N PRO A 302 8.69 -8.99 -5.57
CA PRO A 302 7.95 -8.16 -4.61
C PRO A 302 7.80 -6.73 -5.09
N TYR A 303 6.61 -6.17 -5.06
CA TYR A 303 6.29 -4.86 -5.64
C TYR A 303 5.75 -3.89 -4.59
N ILE A 304 4.66 -4.24 -3.91
CA ILE A 304 4.06 -3.45 -2.83
C ILE A 304 4.05 -4.29 -1.56
N LEU A 305 4.49 -3.71 -0.46
CA LEU A 305 4.65 -4.34 0.85
C LEU A 305 3.70 -3.67 1.83
N PHE A 306 2.92 -4.48 2.54
CA PHE A 306 2.06 -4.03 3.63
C PHE A 306 2.68 -4.47 4.95
N PHE A 307 3.00 -3.47 5.77
CA PHE A 307 3.58 -3.62 7.09
C PHE A 307 2.54 -3.20 8.13
N ARG A 308 2.45 -3.95 9.23
CA ARG A 308 1.55 -3.67 10.35
C ARG A 308 2.35 -3.22 11.56
N ARG A 309 1.93 -2.13 12.19
CA ARG A 309 2.56 -1.61 13.40
C ARG A 309 2.44 -2.63 14.53
N LYS A 310 3.55 -2.90 15.22
CA LYS A 310 3.56 -3.71 16.44
C LYS A 310 3.17 -2.81 17.61
N LEU A 311 1.99 -3.04 18.17
CA LEU A 311 1.56 -2.42 19.42
C LEU A 311 2.15 -3.26 20.57
N GLU A 312 2.70 -2.59 21.57
CA GLU A 312 3.13 -3.22 22.84
C GLU A 312 1.92 -3.59 23.71
#